data_AF-A0A1U6GNB0-F1
#
_entry.id   AF-A0A1U6GNB0-F1
#
_cell.length_a   1.000
_cell.length_b   1.000
_cell.length_c   1.000
_cell.angle_alpha   90.00
_cell.angle_beta   90.00
_cell.angle_gamma   90.00
#
_symmetry.space_group_name_H-M   'P 1'
#
loop_
_entity.id
_entity.type
_entity.pdbx_description
1 polymer ?
#
loop_
_entity_poly.entity_id
_entity_poly.type
_entity_poly.pdbx_seq_one_letter_code
_entity_poly.pdbx_strand_id
1 'polypeptide(L)' 'MINTGDKLKCIQGNDVYLEGEVYTVGRIVNNKYFQILTSSNDDHWYATLDNEGIYVSFDSNTAQDNKARFDKLA' A
#
# COMPACT_ATOMS: atom_id res chain seq x y z
N MET A 1 7.81 -2.86 11.27
CA MET A 1 6.71 -3.84 11.46
C MET A 1 5.41 -3.14 11.08
N ILE A 2 4.61 -3.77 10.23
CA ILE A 2 3.29 -3.28 9.81
C ILE A 2 2.24 -4.05 10.60
N ASN A 3 1.21 -3.35 11.07
CA ASN A 3 0.11 -3.91 11.85
C ASN A 3 -1.23 -3.45 11.29
N THR A 4 -2.27 -4.24 11.54
CA THR A 4 -3.66 -3.86 11.26
C THR A 4 -3.97 -2.51 11.89
N GLY A 5 -4.55 -1.61 11.11
CA GLY A 5 -4.91 -0.26 11.56
C GLY A 5 -3.81 0.79 11.42
N ASP A 6 -2.57 0.40 11.09
CA ASP A 6 -1.50 1.35 10.76
C ASP A 6 -1.94 2.29 9.63
N LYS A 7 -1.50 3.55 9.71
CA LYS A 7 -1.78 4.57 8.69
C LYS A 7 -0.56 4.76 7.80
N LEU A 8 -0.81 4.72 6.49
CA LEU A 8 0.21 4.83 5.46
C LEU A 8 -0.10 6.03 4.57
N LYS A 9 0.88 6.89 4.33
CA LYS A 9 0.75 7.98 3.37
C LYS A 9 1.19 7.49 2.00
N CYS A 10 0.34 7.64 0.99
CA CYS A 10 0.74 7.37 -0.39
C CYS A 10 1.70 8.48 -0.85
N ILE A 11 2.92 8.10 -1.23
CA ILE A 11 3.98 9.02 -1.68
C ILE A 11 4.18 8.98 -3.19
N GLN A 12 3.62 7.97 -3.84
CA GLN A 12 3.52 7.84 -5.29
C GLN A 12 2.20 7.11 -5.57
N GLY A 13 1.28 7.77 -6.25
CA GLY A 13 -0.03 7.23 -6.56
C GLY A 13 -0.10 6.36 -7.81
N ASN A 14 -1.28 5.79 -8.07
CA ASN A 14 -1.69 5.18 -9.32
C ASN A 14 -3.22 5.29 -9.46
N ASP A 15 -3.84 4.57 -10.40
CA ASP A 15 -5.29 4.62 -10.64
C ASP A 15 -6.16 4.23 -9.41
N VAL A 16 -5.56 3.59 -8.40
CA VAL A 16 -6.25 3.12 -7.19
C VAL A 16 -5.92 3.99 -5.97
N TYR A 17 -4.67 4.43 -5.84
CA TYR A 17 -4.17 5.17 -4.69
C TYR A 17 -3.74 6.57 -5.11
N LEU A 18 -4.28 7.58 -4.45
CA LEU A 18 -3.97 8.98 -4.73
C LEU A 18 -2.77 9.43 -3.91
N GLU A 19 -1.82 10.08 -4.57
CA GLU A 19 -0.64 10.64 -3.91
C GLU A 19 -1.05 11.70 -2.87
N GLY A 20 -0.42 11.66 -1.70
CA GLY A 20 -0.70 12.56 -0.57
C GLY A 20 -1.77 12.04 0.40
N GLU A 21 -2.63 11.12 -0.03
CA GLU A 21 -3.71 10.56 0.79
C GLU A 21 -3.20 9.54 1.82
N VAL A 22 -4.00 9.35 2.88
CA VAL A 22 -3.69 8.41 3.97
C VAL A 22 -4.62 7.21 3.91
N TYR A 23 -4.01 6.04 3.81
CA TYR A 23 -4.69 4.75 3.74
C TYR A 23 -4.47 3.93 5.01
N THR A 24 -5.38 2.98 5.25
CA THR A 24 -5.36 2.16 6.46
C THR A 24 -4.94 0.73 6.11
N VAL A 25 -4.05 0.16 6.92
CA VAL A 25 -3.71 -1.26 6.81
C VAL A 25 -4.90 -2.11 7.26
N GLY A 26 -5.31 -3.02 6.39
CA GLY A 26 -6.44 -3.92 6.59
C GLY A 26 -6.15 -5.03 7.61
N ARG A 27 -7.04 -6.02 7.66
CA ARG A 27 -7.00 -7.07 8.70
C ARG A 27 -5.96 -8.15 8.43
N ILE A 28 -5.63 -8.43 7.18
CA ILE A 28 -4.65 -9.44 6.81
C ILE A 28 -3.27 -8.79 6.72
N VAL A 29 -2.37 -9.22 7.61
CA VAL A 29 -0.97 -8.81 7.68
C VAL A 29 -0.11 -10.05 7.89
N ASN A 30 0.95 -10.19 7.10
CA ASN A 30 2.02 -11.16 7.33
C ASN A 30 3.39 -10.48 7.18
N ASN A 31 4.47 -11.25 7.32
CA ASN A 31 5.84 -10.70 7.36
C ASN A 31 6.27 -9.96 6.08
N LYS A 32 5.60 -10.20 4.94
CA LYS A 32 5.97 -9.62 3.65
C LYS A 32 4.81 -8.92 2.94
N TYR A 33 3.59 -9.43 3.11
CA TYR A 33 2.39 -8.97 2.42
C TYR A 33 1.30 -8.57 3.39
N PHE A 34 0.56 -7.52 3.07
CA PHE A 34 -0.54 -7.02 3.89
C PHE A 34 -1.55 -6.25 3.05
N GLN A 35 -2.76 -6.07 3.59
CA GLN A 35 -3.82 -5.31 2.92
C GLN A 35 -3.65 -3.81 3.14
N ILE A 36 -3.86 -3.02 2.09
CA ILE A 36 -4.14 -1.59 2.19
C ILE A 36 -5.57 -1.39 1.69
N LEU A 37 -6.42 -0.78 2.51
CA LEU A 37 -7.78 -0.44 2.13
C LEU A 37 -7.77 0.71 1.12
N THR A 38 -8.66 0.67 0.13
CA THR A 38 -8.87 1.81 -0.78
C THR A 38 -9.67 2.91 -0.09
N SER A 39 -9.85 4.05 -0.74
CA SER A 39 -10.58 5.20 -0.19
C SER A 39 -12.05 4.91 0.15
N SER A 40 -12.67 3.89 -0.46
CA SER A 40 -14.03 3.45 -0.11
C SER A 40 -14.10 2.55 1.12
N ASN A 41 -12.96 2.08 1.66
CA ASN A 41 -12.84 1.07 2.73
C ASN A 41 -13.52 -0.29 2.47
N ASP A 42 -14.27 -0.43 1.39
CA ASP A 42 -14.93 -1.69 1.00
C ASP A 42 -14.00 -2.59 0.16
N ASP A 43 -13.03 -1.99 -0.54
CA ASP A 43 -12.03 -2.69 -1.34
C ASP A 43 -10.62 -2.59 -0.73
N HIS A 44 -9.75 -3.50 -1.16
CA HIS A 44 -8.36 -3.52 -0.73
C HIS A 44 -7.45 -4.12 -1.79
N TRP A 45 -6.16 -3.81 -1.70
CA TRP A 45 -5.12 -4.51 -2.43
C TRP A 45 -4.01 -4.99 -1.51
N TYR A 46 -3.26 -5.99 -1.99
CA TYR A 46 -2.09 -6.49 -1.28
C TYR A 46 -0.87 -5.65 -1.60
N ALA A 47 -0.27 -5.10 -0.55
CA ALA A 47 1.01 -4.43 -0.58
C ALA A 47 2.13 -5.38 -0.16
N THR A 48 3.33 -5.09 -0.63
CA THR A 48 4.58 -5.73 -0.22
C THR A 48 5.38 -4.77 0.66
N LEU A 49 5.99 -5.28 1.73
CA LEU A 49 7.06 -4.61 2.47
C LEU A 49 8.36 -5.39 2.27
N ASP A 50 9.33 -4.77 1.63
CA ASP A 50 10.69 -5.31 1.46
C ASP A 50 11.74 -4.18 1.48
N ASN A 51 12.93 -4.44 0.93
CA ASN A 51 14.04 -3.47 0.90
C ASN A 51 13.76 -2.24 0.00
N GLU A 52 12.77 -2.30 -0.90
CA GLU A 52 12.31 -1.14 -1.68
C GLU A 52 11.26 -0.29 -0.93
N GLY A 53 10.88 -0.68 0.29
CA GLY A 53 9.85 -0.03 1.09
C GLY A 53 8.48 -0.68 0.94
N ILE A 54 7.42 0.12 1.02
CA ILE A 54 6.03 -0.33 0.93
C ILE A 54 5.47 0.01 -0.45
N TYR A 55 4.93 -0.98 -1.15
CA TYR A 55 4.29 -0.74 -2.44
C TYR A 55 3.18 -1.73 -2.79
N VAL A 56 2.23 -1.30 -3.61
CA VAL A 56 1.25 -2.13 -4.30
C VAL A 56 1.62 -2.20 -5.78
N SER A 57 1.68 -3.41 -6.34
CA SER A 57 1.96 -3.69 -7.75
C SER A 57 0.93 -4.68 -8.29
N PHE A 58 0.36 -4.40 -9.45
CA PHE A 58 -0.70 -5.24 -10.03
C PHE A 58 -0.17 -6.30 -11.00
N ASP A 59 1.02 -6.12 -11.56
CA ASP A 59 1.65 -7.08 -12.47
C ASP A 59 3.17 -7.17 -12.23
N SER A 60 3.78 -8.32 -12.54
CA SER A 60 5.25 -8.47 -12.45
C SER A 60 5.98 -7.67 -13.53
N ASN A 61 5.26 -7.31 -14.60
CA ASN A 61 5.75 -6.53 -15.73
C ASN A 61 5.32 -5.06 -15.68
N THR A 62 4.60 -4.63 -14.63
CA THR A 62 4.23 -3.22 -14.51
C THR A 62 5.51 -2.40 -14.44
N ALA A 63 5.65 -1.42 -15.34
CA ALA A 63 6.73 -0.45 -15.26
C ALA A 63 6.80 0.09 -13.83
N GLN A 64 8.02 0.30 -13.33
CA GLN A 64 8.28 0.70 -11.93
C GLN A 64 7.48 1.94 -11.51
N ASP A 65 7.11 2.75 -12.52
CA ASP A 65 6.37 4.01 -12.41
C ASP A 65 4.87 3.85 -12.12
N ASN A 66 4.30 2.65 -12.27
CA ASN A 66 2.87 2.40 -12.04
C ASN A 66 2.58 1.72 -10.68
N LYS A 67 3.61 1.53 -9.86
CA LYS A 67 3.48 1.05 -8.47
C LYS A 67 2.96 2.19 -7.60
N ALA A 68 1.97 1.92 -6.76
CA ALA A 68 1.65 2.82 -5.66
C ALA A 68 2.66 2.59 -4.53
N ARG A 69 3.30 3.65 -4.03
CA ARG A 69 4.28 3.57 -2.93
C ARG A 69 3.80 4.31 -1.70
N PHE A 70 4.24 3.86 -0.54
CA PHE A 70 3.75 4.37 0.74
C PHE A 70 4.86 4.54 1.77
N ASP A 71 4.68 5.54 2.62
CA ASP A 71 5.43 5.70 3.87
C ASP A 71 4.54 5.40 5.07
N LYS A 72 5.13 4.80 6.10
CA LYS A 72 4.45 4.61 7.37
C LYS A 72 4.41 5.93 8.14
N LEU A 73 3.22 6.33 8.59
CA LEU A 73 3.08 7.44 9.53
C LEU A 73 3.47 6.95 10.94
N ALA A 74 4.30 7.74 11.63
CA ALA A 74 4.83 7.43 12.96
C ALA A 74 3.73 7.28 14.02
#